data_AF-A0ABD3XRQ7-F1
#
_entry.id   AF-A0ABD3XRQ7-F1
#
_cell.length_a   1.000
_cell.length_b   1.000
_cell.length_c   1.000
_cell.angle_alpha   90.00
_cell.angle_beta   90.00
_cell.angle_gamma   90.00
#
_symmetry.space_group_name_H-M   'P 1'
#
loop_
_entity.id
_entity.type
_entity.pdbx_description
1 polymer ?
#
loop_
_entity_poly.entity_id
_entity_poly.type
_entity_poly.pdbx_seq_one_letter_code
_entity_poly.pdbx_strand_id
1 'polypeptide(L)'
;DYRHEICENYFRKIRDHLKDKPSRFHLVEEDFAIDNTVVDSKLEGLKRKIVEVASRQPYWGEEIPARWLPLEQVLMNLRAQGHKVIHRSLLENMNQAGGVQISTDELDLFLRFQHEIGTILYFSTELLKEKIVLEPQWMINALKSLITAEMFVLRHALSVTTLWYEFKNGILYPELVDALWTKDADLHDNKVHILLLMEQLNIIAKPTLYIDDESDIKEVNYFFAPCMLHVEPPREVIFPEPHEQMASSSVMCYVFTGKFLPAPIFHRLLAACIAQWPLATKKMEKTIENQIFCGCGVFQIDNSHKLTLHFSGYIIFMRVTRQGIKDKTPCSKLCIEVKEFIARVLNKVIGYLGHSLKFEEFIQCPEYNGESVNSLIPVDLLKENEEVHCDFHDNMIESNKVLKFWFDGQEQSGESDVSSAGPMPSAPISDKDRFMCIAYLLNDVGSKVLRQLLHDMVTPTCTLDQHFANNRRKIDKLLKKKVLNASQMDIMFPPNGDPTNLTDYDITLLSALFNNIMPSLGIQEKDLIKSLRENRNKLYGHTKSCKMNASDFQTCWSDISSTLITLSQQCGDTKFKNEISVEIKQTQVPDVSYLSMIHTLYSRIERLESSKASTSET
;
A
#
# COMPACT_ATOMS: atom_id res chain seq x y z
N ASP A 1 -16.95 -0.49 -40.34
CA ASP A 1 -17.68 -1.58 -39.66
C ASP A 1 -18.10 -1.06 -38.27
N TYR A 2 -19.35 -0.62 -38.13
CA TYR A 2 -19.83 0.17 -36.98
C TYR A 2 -19.60 -0.52 -35.62
N ARG A 3 -19.71 -1.85 -35.61
CA ARG A 3 -19.46 -2.66 -34.41
C ARG A 3 -18.01 -2.59 -33.95
N HIS A 4 -17.06 -2.62 -34.88
CA HIS A 4 -15.64 -2.52 -34.56
C HIS A 4 -15.30 -1.16 -33.94
N GLU A 5 -15.86 -0.08 -34.49
CA GLU A 5 -15.66 1.27 -33.98
C GLU A 5 -16.21 1.46 -32.55
N ILE A 6 -17.36 0.85 -32.24
CA ILE A 6 -17.90 0.82 -30.87
C ILE A 6 -16.95 0.09 -29.91
N CYS A 7 -16.49 -1.10 -30.29
CA CYS A 7 -15.57 -1.89 -29.47
C CYS A 7 -14.27 -1.12 -29.19
N GLU A 8 -13.67 -0.51 -30.20
CA GLU A 8 -12.45 0.30 -30.05
C GLU A 8 -12.67 1.51 -29.12
N ASN A 9 -13.85 2.13 -29.17
CA ASN A 9 -14.19 3.21 -28.24
C ASN A 9 -14.27 2.71 -26.78
N TYR A 10 -14.87 1.54 -26.55
CA TYR A 10 -14.89 0.94 -25.21
C TYR A 10 -13.50 0.58 -24.72
N PHE A 11 -12.66 -0.05 -25.55
CA PHE A 11 -11.30 -0.38 -25.21
C PHE A 11 -10.46 0.85 -24.85
N ARG A 12 -10.59 1.92 -25.64
CA ARG A 12 -9.93 3.20 -25.34
C ARG A 12 -10.34 3.75 -23.98
N LYS A 13 -11.65 3.80 -23.69
CA LYS A 13 -12.16 4.26 -22.39
C LYS A 13 -11.63 3.45 -21.22
N ILE A 14 -11.54 2.12 -21.38
CA ILE A 14 -10.99 1.23 -20.34
C ILE A 14 -9.49 1.51 -20.14
N ARG A 15 -8.71 1.58 -21.24
CA ARG A 15 -7.27 1.87 -21.19
C ARG A 15 -6.96 3.24 -20.60
N ASP A 16 -7.74 4.26 -20.94
CA ASP A 16 -7.61 5.61 -20.40
C ASP A 16 -7.94 5.63 -18.90
N HIS A 17 -9.01 4.95 -18.48
CA HIS A 17 -9.38 4.85 -17.06
C HIS A 17 -8.32 4.14 -16.20
N LEU A 18 -7.58 3.21 -16.79
CA LEU A 18 -6.57 2.41 -16.10
C LEU A 18 -5.16 3.01 -16.26
N LYS A 19 -4.95 4.01 -17.12
CA LYS A 19 -3.61 4.52 -17.51
C LYS A 19 -2.71 4.86 -16.33
N ASP A 20 -3.26 5.52 -15.32
CA ASP A 20 -2.51 6.01 -14.15
C ASP A 20 -2.78 5.18 -12.89
N LYS A 21 -3.44 4.01 -13.03
CA LYS A 21 -3.79 3.14 -11.91
C LYS A 21 -2.78 2.00 -11.76
N PRO A 22 -2.43 1.58 -10.53
CA PRO A 22 -1.57 0.43 -10.30
C PRO A 22 -2.09 -0.86 -10.96
N SER A 23 -3.40 -0.99 -11.13
CA SER A 23 -4.02 -2.14 -11.80
C SER A 23 -3.58 -2.32 -13.25
N ARG A 24 -3.05 -1.28 -13.92
CA ARG A 24 -2.52 -1.37 -15.28
C ARG A 24 -1.43 -2.42 -15.44
N PHE A 25 -0.58 -2.59 -14.43
CA PHE A 25 0.53 -3.55 -14.47
C PHE A 25 0.07 -5.01 -14.49
N HIS A 26 -1.19 -5.27 -14.16
CA HIS A 26 -1.79 -6.61 -14.20
C HIS A 26 -2.62 -6.87 -15.48
N LEU A 27 -2.70 -5.90 -16.40
CA LEU A 27 -3.46 -6.04 -17.63
C LEU A 27 -2.62 -6.66 -18.75
N VAL A 28 -3.24 -7.58 -19.47
CA VAL A 28 -2.74 -8.02 -20.78
C VAL A 28 -3.08 -6.94 -21.80
N GLU A 29 -2.13 -6.51 -22.62
CA GLU A 29 -2.32 -5.39 -23.56
C GLU A 29 -3.30 -5.67 -24.70
N GLU A 30 -3.67 -6.94 -24.91
CA GLU A 30 -4.52 -7.38 -26.02
C GLU A 30 -6.01 -7.38 -25.64
N ASP A 31 -6.82 -6.70 -26.44
CA ASP A 31 -8.26 -6.52 -26.22
C ASP A 31 -9.09 -7.54 -27.03
N PHE A 32 -10.08 -8.20 -26.39
CA PHE A 32 -10.95 -9.18 -27.04
C PHE A 32 -12.43 -8.77 -26.93
N ALA A 33 -13.08 -8.49 -28.06
CA ALA A 33 -14.53 -8.24 -28.13
C ALA A 33 -15.24 -9.53 -28.58
N ILE A 34 -15.85 -10.24 -27.65
CA ILE A 34 -16.48 -11.55 -27.89
C ILE A 34 -18.01 -11.41 -27.93
N ASP A 35 -18.61 -11.98 -28.96
CA ASP A 35 -20.05 -12.14 -29.06
C ASP A 35 -20.50 -13.51 -28.54
N ASN A 36 -21.10 -13.54 -27.35
CA ASN A 36 -21.61 -14.77 -26.75
C ASN A 36 -22.91 -15.30 -27.39
N THR A 37 -23.47 -14.62 -28.39
CA THR A 37 -24.68 -15.06 -29.11
C THR A 37 -24.37 -15.87 -30.37
N VAL A 38 -23.11 -15.91 -30.80
CA VAL A 38 -22.66 -16.62 -31.99
C VAL A 38 -21.37 -17.39 -31.72
N VAL A 39 -20.99 -18.29 -32.64
CA VAL A 39 -19.67 -18.93 -32.59
C VAL A 39 -18.63 -17.93 -33.08
N ASP A 40 -18.11 -17.11 -32.15
CA ASP A 40 -17.15 -16.05 -32.44
C ASP A 40 -15.72 -16.59 -32.54
N SER A 41 -15.09 -16.43 -33.71
CA SER A 41 -13.69 -16.79 -33.96
C SER A 41 -12.70 -16.13 -33.00
N LYS A 42 -13.05 -14.98 -32.39
CA LYS A 42 -12.22 -14.28 -31.41
C LYS A 42 -12.09 -15.03 -30.09
N LEU A 43 -13.04 -15.93 -29.77
CA LEU A 43 -12.96 -16.78 -28.58
C LEU A 43 -11.71 -17.68 -28.60
N GLU A 44 -11.34 -18.20 -29.77
CA GLU A 44 -10.10 -18.98 -29.93
C GLU A 44 -8.84 -18.11 -29.80
N GLY A 45 -8.94 -16.82 -30.15
CA GLY A 45 -7.92 -15.83 -29.83
C GLY A 45 -7.73 -15.68 -28.32
N LEU A 46 -8.82 -15.46 -27.59
CA LEU A 46 -8.79 -15.33 -26.13
C LEU A 46 -8.26 -16.59 -25.46
N LYS A 47 -8.72 -17.79 -25.85
CA LYS A 47 -8.23 -19.07 -25.30
C LYS A 47 -6.73 -19.22 -25.48
N ARG A 48 -6.21 -18.95 -26.69
CA ARG A 48 -4.76 -18.99 -26.95
C ARG A 48 -4.01 -17.98 -26.08
N LYS A 49 -4.56 -16.78 -25.89
CA LYS A 49 -3.95 -15.77 -25.04
C LYS A 49 -3.90 -16.17 -23.57
N ILE A 50 -4.97 -16.79 -23.06
CA ILE A 50 -5.00 -17.35 -21.70
C ILE A 50 -3.90 -18.40 -21.52
N VAL A 51 -3.75 -19.33 -22.47
CA VAL A 51 -2.67 -20.34 -22.42
C VAL A 51 -1.29 -19.70 -22.50
N GLU A 52 -1.09 -18.71 -23.39
CA GLU A 52 0.15 -17.95 -23.51
C GLU A 52 0.52 -17.27 -22.17
N VAL A 53 -0.42 -16.59 -21.52
CA VAL A 53 -0.21 -15.90 -20.24
C VAL A 53 0.02 -16.88 -19.10
N ALA A 54 -0.72 -17.99 -19.05
CA ALA A 54 -0.52 -19.05 -18.07
C ALA A 54 0.86 -19.71 -18.22
N SER A 55 1.33 -19.93 -19.45
CA SER A 55 2.64 -20.54 -19.71
C SER A 55 3.83 -19.66 -19.32
N ARG A 56 3.60 -18.36 -19.09
CA ARG A 56 4.62 -17.40 -18.61
C ARG A 56 4.72 -17.35 -17.09
N GLN A 57 3.84 -18.03 -16.36
CA GLN A 57 3.92 -18.04 -14.91
C GLN A 57 5.23 -18.73 -14.48
N PRO A 58 5.95 -18.21 -13.46
CA PRO A 58 7.25 -18.76 -13.06
C PRO A 58 7.21 -20.24 -12.69
N TYR A 59 6.08 -20.69 -12.13
CA TYR A 59 5.85 -22.06 -11.71
C TYR A 59 5.40 -22.99 -12.84
N TRP A 60 5.16 -22.47 -14.05
CA TRP A 60 4.75 -23.30 -15.18
C TRP A 60 5.90 -24.20 -15.63
N GLY A 61 5.68 -25.52 -15.58
CA GLY A 61 6.71 -26.51 -15.91
C GLY A 61 7.63 -26.88 -14.74
N GLU A 62 7.35 -26.40 -13.53
CA GLU A 62 8.02 -26.94 -12.33
C GLU A 62 7.74 -28.44 -12.18
N GLU A 63 8.79 -29.18 -11.84
CA GLU A 63 8.70 -30.61 -11.64
C GLU A 63 8.08 -30.91 -10.27
N ILE A 64 7.03 -31.72 -10.25
CA ILE A 64 6.43 -32.23 -9.02
C ILE A 64 6.87 -33.69 -8.77
N PRO A 65 6.98 -34.13 -7.50
CA PRO A 65 7.35 -35.50 -7.20
C PRO A 65 6.38 -36.51 -7.82
N ALA A 66 6.88 -37.41 -8.67
CA ALA A 66 6.05 -38.45 -9.31
C ALA A 66 5.33 -39.36 -8.30
N ARG A 67 5.86 -39.46 -7.07
CA ARG A 67 5.26 -40.21 -5.96
C ARG A 67 3.94 -39.60 -5.47
N TRP A 68 3.65 -38.35 -5.80
CA TRP A 68 2.40 -37.67 -5.44
C TRP A 68 1.25 -38.00 -6.40
N LEU A 69 1.54 -38.41 -7.64
CA LEU A 69 0.54 -38.69 -8.67
C LEU A 69 -0.52 -39.73 -8.24
N PRO A 70 -0.18 -40.83 -7.54
CA PRO A 70 -1.20 -41.76 -7.03
C PRO A 70 -2.18 -41.10 -6.05
N LEU A 71 -1.69 -40.19 -5.20
CA LEU A 71 -2.54 -39.47 -4.25
C LEU A 71 -3.40 -38.41 -4.95
N GLU A 72 -2.89 -37.73 -5.98
CA GLU A 72 -3.71 -36.85 -6.82
C GLU A 72 -4.86 -37.62 -7.47
N GLN A 73 -4.57 -38.81 -8.03
CA GLN A 73 -5.60 -39.66 -8.63
C GLN A 73 -6.66 -40.08 -7.59
N VAL A 74 -6.24 -40.35 -6.35
CA VAL A 74 -7.16 -40.63 -5.23
C VAL A 74 -8.08 -39.43 -4.97
N LEU A 75 -7.53 -38.22 -4.86
CA LEU A 75 -8.32 -36.99 -4.66
C LEU A 75 -9.33 -36.78 -5.80
N MET A 76 -8.89 -36.99 -7.05
CA MET A 76 -9.75 -36.88 -8.24
C MET A 76 -10.90 -37.90 -8.22
N ASN A 77 -10.61 -39.15 -7.88
CA ASN A 77 -11.61 -40.22 -7.81
C ASN A 77 -12.65 -39.95 -6.70
N LEU A 78 -12.21 -39.51 -5.52
CA LEU A 78 -13.10 -39.16 -4.42
C LEU A 78 -14.02 -38.00 -4.80
N ARG A 79 -13.48 -36.98 -5.48
CA ARG A 79 -14.28 -35.87 -6.01
C ARG A 79 -15.30 -36.36 -7.05
N ALA A 80 -14.90 -37.23 -7.97
CA ALA A 80 -15.78 -37.80 -8.99
C ALA A 80 -16.92 -38.66 -8.40
N GLN A 81 -16.68 -39.28 -7.23
CA GLN A 81 -17.68 -40.01 -6.46
C GLN A 81 -18.64 -39.08 -5.68
N GLY A 82 -18.40 -37.76 -5.71
CA GLY A 82 -19.25 -36.76 -5.08
C GLY A 82 -18.83 -36.36 -3.67
N HIS A 83 -17.72 -36.89 -3.13
CA HIS A 83 -17.25 -36.49 -1.81
C HIS A 83 -16.82 -35.02 -1.80
N LYS A 84 -17.40 -34.24 -0.89
CA LYS A 84 -17.08 -32.81 -0.70
C LYS A 84 -15.99 -32.61 0.33
N VAL A 85 -16.07 -33.33 1.44
CA VAL A 85 -15.11 -33.31 2.54
C VAL A 85 -14.72 -34.74 2.87
N ILE A 86 -13.45 -34.97 3.16
CA ILE A 86 -12.93 -36.27 3.61
C ILE A 86 -12.12 -36.12 4.89
N HIS A 87 -11.99 -37.21 5.64
CA HIS A 87 -11.07 -37.27 6.77
C HIS A 87 -9.65 -37.58 6.27
N ARG A 88 -8.62 -36.97 6.87
CA ARG A 88 -7.20 -37.17 6.54
C ARG A 88 -6.79 -38.64 6.64
N SER A 89 -7.28 -39.35 7.64
CA SER A 89 -7.02 -40.79 7.83
C SER A 89 -7.41 -41.65 6.61
N LEU A 90 -8.39 -41.23 5.80
CA LEU A 90 -8.73 -41.94 4.56
C LEU A 90 -7.57 -41.90 3.57
N LEU A 91 -6.94 -40.74 3.40
CA LEU A 91 -5.75 -40.58 2.56
C LEU A 91 -4.55 -41.31 3.13
N GLU A 92 -4.38 -41.32 4.45
CA GLU A 92 -3.30 -42.09 5.10
C GLU A 92 -3.45 -43.59 4.84
N ASN A 93 -4.67 -44.11 4.96
CA ASN A 93 -4.98 -45.51 4.64
C ASN A 93 -4.74 -45.81 3.15
N MET A 94 -5.14 -44.92 2.24
CA MET A 94 -4.91 -45.06 0.81
C MET A 94 -3.44 -44.96 0.43
N ASN A 95 -2.68 -44.09 1.10
CA ASN A 95 -1.24 -43.98 0.98
C ASN A 95 -0.57 -45.31 1.41
N GLN A 96 -0.97 -45.88 2.55
CA GLN A 96 -0.45 -47.16 3.04
C GLN A 96 -0.82 -48.36 2.13
N ALA A 97 -2.04 -48.38 1.59
CA ALA A 97 -2.49 -49.43 0.68
C ALA A 97 -1.91 -49.30 -0.74
N GLY A 98 -1.39 -48.12 -1.09
CA GLY A 98 -0.82 -47.82 -2.41
C GLY A 98 0.54 -48.49 -2.64
N GLY A 99 0.89 -48.68 -3.92
CA GLY A 99 2.19 -49.24 -4.31
C GLY A 99 3.38 -48.29 -4.10
N VAL A 100 3.13 -47.00 -3.86
CA VAL A 100 4.13 -45.97 -3.60
C VAL A 100 3.71 -45.17 -2.37
N GLN A 101 4.19 -45.59 -1.20
CA GLN A 101 3.89 -44.94 0.07
C GLN A 101 4.79 -43.72 0.28
N ILE A 102 4.26 -42.63 0.82
CA ILE A 102 5.04 -41.47 1.29
C ILE A 102 4.98 -41.34 2.81
N SER A 103 5.91 -40.61 3.42
CA SER A 103 5.89 -40.38 4.87
C SER A 103 4.74 -39.46 5.28
N THR A 104 4.41 -39.42 6.58
CA THR A 104 3.38 -38.50 7.11
C THR A 104 3.73 -37.03 6.86
N ASP A 105 5.01 -36.66 6.99
CA ASP A 105 5.49 -35.31 6.74
C ASP A 105 5.41 -34.94 5.25
N GLU A 106 5.72 -35.90 4.38
CA GLU A 106 5.59 -35.72 2.92
C GLU A 106 4.11 -35.63 2.50
N LEU A 107 3.21 -36.38 3.14
CA LEU A 107 1.77 -36.26 2.93
C LEU A 107 1.24 -34.89 3.35
N ASP A 108 1.70 -34.36 4.48
CA ASP A 108 1.37 -33.00 4.91
C ASP A 108 1.87 -31.95 3.90
N LEU A 109 3.10 -32.10 3.41
CA LEU A 109 3.66 -31.25 2.36
C LEU A 109 2.84 -31.32 1.07
N PHE A 110 2.44 -32.52 0.64
CA PHE A 110 1.56 -32.72 -0.52
C PHE A 110 0.23 -32.00 -0.34
N LEU A 111 -0.42 -32.13 0.82
CA LEU A 111 -1.70 -31.47 1.09
C LEU A 111 -1.58 -29.95 1.13
N ARG A 112 -0.50 -29.41 1.73
CA ARG A 112 -0.21 -27.97 1.69
C ARG A 112 0.04 -27.50 0.26
N PHE A 113 0.78 -28.25 -0.55
CA PHE A 113 0.97 -27.93 -1.96
C PHE A 113 -0.36 -27.88 -2.72
N GLN A 114 -1.23 -28.90 -2.57
CA GLN A 114 -2.56 -28.92 -3.19
C GLN A 114 -3.47 -27.77 -2.73
N HIS A 115 -3.30 -27.32 -1.48
CA HIS A 115 -3.99 -26.15 -0.95
C HIS A 115 -3.50 -24.85 -1.59
N GLU A 116 -2.19 -24.63 -1.69
CA GLU A 116 -1.59 -23.43 -2.26
C GLU A 116 -1.96 -23.23 -3.73
N ILE A 117 -2.06 -24.32 -4.51
CA ILE A 117 -2.50 -24.25 -5.92
C ILE A 117 -4.04 -24.18 -6.08
N GLY A 118 -4.79 -24.19 -4.97
CA GLY A 118 -6.24 -24.07 -4.96
C GLY A 118 -7.02 -25.32 -5.39
N THR A 119 -6.38 -26.49 -5.43
CA THR A 119 -7.06 -27.76 -5.77
C THR A 119 -7.96 -28.24 -4.62
N ILE A 120 -7.53 -28.02 -3.38
CA ILE A 120 -8.25 -28.38 -2.14
C ILE A 120 -8.20 -27.22 -1.13
N LEU A 121 -8.98 -27.31 -0.06
CA LEU A 121 -8.81 -26.45 1.11
C LEU A 121 -8.35 -27.30 2.31
N TYR A 122 -7.17 -26.98 2.83
CA TYR A 122 -6.52 -27.73 3.90
C TYR A 122 -5.66 -26.80 4.77
N PHE A 123 -5.73 -26.97 6.08
CA PHE A 123 -4.86 -26.28 7.03
C PHE A 123 -4.27 -27.30 8.00
N SER A 124 -2.96 -27.28 8.20
CA SER A 124 -2.24 -28.20 9.10
C SER A 124 -2.38 -27.84 10.60
N THR A 125 -3.32 -26.96 10.96
CA THR A 125 -3.57 -26.57 12.36
C THR A 125 -4.32 -27.67 13.11
N GLU A 126 -4.10 -27.79 14.41
CA GLU A 126 -4.68 -28.86 15.26
C GLU A 126 -6.20 -29.05 15.09
N LEU A 127 -6.95 -27.95 14.91
CA LEU A 127 -8.41 -27.99 14.77
C LEU A 127 -8.90 -28.31 13.35
N LEU A 128 -8.04 -28.17 12.34
CA LEU A 128 -8.42 -28.29 10.92
C LEU A 128 -7.72 -29.45 10.19
N LYS A 129 -6.60 -29.95 10.71
CA LYS A 129 -5.74 -30.94 10.04
C LYS A 129 -6.42 -32.27 9.74
N GLU A 130 -7.52 -32.59 10.42
CA GLU A 130 -8.23 -33.87 10.31
C GLU A 130 -9.19 -33.94 9.12
N LYS A 131 -9.65 -32.80 8.60
CA LYS A 131 -10.61 -32.76 7.49
C LYS A 131 -10.04 -31.97 6.31
N ILE A 132 -10.36 -32.45 5.11
CA ILE A 132 -9.89 -31.87 3.85
C ILE A 132 -11.12 -31.60 2.98
N VAL A 133 -11.28 -30.36 2.54
CA VAL A 133 -12.32 -30.01 1.57
C VAL A 133 -11.78 -30.25 0.16
N LEU A 134 -12.36 -31.20 -0.55
CA LEU A 134 -11.94 -31.61 -1.89
C LEU A 134 -12.38 -30.65 -3.00
N GLU A 135 -13.39 -29.83 -2.74
CA GLU A 135 -13.99 -28.92 -3.71
C GLU A 135 -14.12 -27.51 -3.13
N PRO A 136 -13.15 -26.61 -3.36
CA PRO A 136 -13.23 -25.23 -2.86
C PRO A 136 -14.50 -24.48 -3.33
N GLN A 137 -15.03 -24.81 -4.51
CA GLN A 137 -16.29 -24.24 -5.00
C GLN A 137 -17.49 -24.60 -4.11
N TRP A 138 -17.50 -25.78 -3.48
CA TRP A 138 -18.55 -26.15 -2.53
C TRP A 138 -18.53 -25.25 -1.29
N MET A 139 -17.34 -24.92 -0.77
CA MET A 139 -17.18 -23.93 0.31
C MET A 139 -17.69 -22.54 -0.12
N ILE A 140 -17.38 -22.10 -1.34
CA ILE A 140 -17.89 -20.82 -1.88
C ILE A 140 -19.42 -20.85 -1.96
N ASN A 141 -20.01 -21.96 -2.39
CA ASN A 141 -21.47 -22.10 -2.44
C ASN A 141 -22.11 -22.10 -1.04
N ALA A 142 -21.43 -22.64 -0.02
CA ALA A 142 -21.84 -22.54 1.37
C ALA A 142 -21.89 -21.09 1.85
N LEU A 143 -20.85 -20.29 1.57
CA LEU A 143 -20.83 -18.86 1.89
C LEU A 143 -21.90 -18.09 1.10
N LYS A 144 -22.07 -18.43 -0.18
CA LYS A 144 -23.11 -17.84 -1.04
C LYS A 144 -24.51 -18.06 -0.46
N SER A 145 -24.78 -19.25 0.08
CA SER A 145 -26.09 -19.56 0.67
C SER A 145 -26.38 -18.70 1.91
N LEU A 146 -25.36 -18.33 2.70
CA LEU A 146 -25.51 -17.39 3.82
C LEU A 146 -25.87 -15.98 3.34
N ILE A 147 -25.10 -15.42 2.40
CA ILE A 147 -25.29 -14.02 1.96
C ILE A 147 -26.52 -13.83 1.05
N THR A 148 -26.98 -14.87 0.37
CA THR A 148 -28.19 -14.83 -0.48
C THR A 148 -29.46 -15.32 0.23
N ALA A 149 -29.37 -15.56 1.54
CA ALA A 149 -30.47 -16.12 2.34
C ALA A 149 -31.72 -15.22 2.41
N GLU A 150 -31.63 -13.92 2.08
CA GLU A 150 -32.75 -12.96 2.13
C GLU A 150 -34.02 -13.48 1.44
N MET A 151 -33.86 -14.02 0.23
CA MET A 151 -34.98 -14.51 -0.59
C MET A 151 -35.67 -15.75 0.01
N PHE A 152 -34.96 -16.50 0.84
CA PHE A 152 -35.43 -17.75 1.44
C PHE A 152 -35.99 -17.51 2.85
N VAL A 153 -35.33 -16.66 3.64
CA VAL A 153 -35.66 -16.40 5.05
C VAL A 153 -36.98 -15.65 5.21
N LEU A 154 -37.33 -14.74 4.29
CA LEU A 154 -38.60 -14.01 4.31
C LEU A 154 -39.85 -14.91 4.19
N ARG A 155 -39.69 -16.20 3.89
CA ARG A 155 -40.77 -17.20 3.82
C ARG A 155 -40.80 -18.17 5.01
N HIS A 156 -39.90 -18.00 5.98
CA HIS A 156 -39.71 -18.89 7.13
C HIS A 156 -40.12 -18.23 8.46
N ALA A 157 -39.91 -18.93 9.59
CA ALA A 157 -40.31 -18.48 10.92
C ALA A 157 -39.68 -17.13 11.30
N LEU A 158 -40.42 -16.32 12.07
CA LEU A 158 -39.99 -14.99 12.54
C LEU A 158 -38.61 -15.02 13.22
N SER A 159 -38.29 -16.08 13.98
CA SER A 159 -36.99 -16.23 14.66
C SER A 159 -35.79 -16.27 13.71
N VAL A 160 -35.90 -16.98 12.57
CA VAL A 160 -34.84 -17.06 11.56
C VAL A 160 -34.69 -15.71 10.84
N THR A 161 -35.80 -14.99 10.66
CA THR A 161 -35.78 -13.64 10.08
C THR A 161 -35.01 -12.66 10.96
N THR A 162 -35.21 -12.71 12.28
CA THR A 162 -34.44 -11.89 13.23
C THR A 162 -32.95 -12.22 13.18
N LEU A 163 -32.57 -13.50 13.23
CA LEU A 163 -31.16 -13.91 13.15
C LEU A 163 -30.49 -13.47 11.83
N TRP A 164 -31.24 -13.50 10.73
CA TRP A 164 -30.74 -13.02 9.44
C TRP A 164 -30.55 -11.49 9.41
N TYR A 165 -31.44 -10.72 10.06
CA TYR A 165 -31.27 -9.28 10.21
C TYR A 165 -29.99 -8.94 10.99
N GLU A 166 -29.70 -9.67 12.07
CA GLU A 166 -28.43 -9.56 12.80
C GLU A 166 -27.23 -9.85 11.89
N PHE A 167 -27.32 -10.89 11.03
CA PHE A 167 -26.27 -11.20 10.08
C PHE A 167 -26.04 -10.09 9.03
N LYS A 168 -27.11 -9.43 8.58
CA LYS A 168 -27.02 -8.25 7.71
C LYS A 168 -26.32 -7.07 8.40
N ASN A 169 -26.37 -7.01 9.73
CA ASN A 169 -25.61 -6.06 10.56
C ASN A 169 -24.22 -6.57 10.95
N GLY A 170 -23.78 -7.70 10.39
CA GLY A 170 -22.46 -8.27 10.61
C GLY A 170 -22.33 -9.21 11.80
N ILE A 171 -23.44 -9.71 12.37
CA ILE A 171 -23.43 -10.68 13.48
C ILE A 171 -23.99 -12.03 13.02
N LEU A 172 -23.12 -13.03 12.89
CA LEU A 172 -23.48 -14.39 12.52
C LEU A 172 -23.71 -15.25 13.76
N TYR A 173 -24.95 -15.65 13.99
CA TYR A 173 -25.33 -16.64 14.99
C TYR A 173 -25.22 -18.06 14.43
N PRO A 174 -24.61 -19.03 15.16
CA PRO A 174 -24.60 -20.44 14.75
C PRO A 174 -26.00 -21.01 14.46
N GLU A 175 -27.02 -20.52 15.16
CA GLU A 175 -28.42 -20.91 14.98
C GLU A 175 -28.95 -20.54 13.59
N LEU A 176 -28.45 -19.46 12.99
CA LEU A 176 -28.78 -19.10 11.60
C LEU A 176 -28.16 -20.11 10.64
N VAL A 177 -26.90 -20.47 10.86
CA VAL A 177 -26.18 -21.47 10.07
C VAL A 177 -26.92 -22.80 10.12
N ASP A 178 -27.34 -23.21 11.31
CA ASP A 178 -28.16 -24.41 11.52
C ASP A 178 -29.46 -24.32 10.71
N ALA A 179 -30.23 -23.25 10.86
CA ALA A 179 -31.49 -23.07 10.15
C ALA A 179 -31.32 -23.11 8.62
N LEU A 180 -30.24 -22.53 8.09
CA LEU A 180 -30.00 -22.45 6.65
C LEU A 180 -29.46 -23.77 6.07
N TRP A 181 -28.60 -24.48 6.81
CA TRP A 181 -27.91 -25.67 6.31
C TRP A 181 -28.57 -26.99 6.74
N THR A 182 -29.63 -26.98 7.57
CA THR A 182 -30.33 -28.20 8.03
C THR A 182 -30.78 -29.14 6.89
N LYS A 183 -31.11 -28.60 5.70
CA LYS A 183 -31.59 -29.40 4.57
C LYS A 183 -30.48 -29.99 3.69
N ASP A 184 -29.25 -29.54 3.87
CA ASP A 184 -28.09 -29.99 3.11
C ASP A 184 -27.20 -30.82 4.04
N ALA A 185 -27.20 -32.14 3.86
CA ALA A 185 -26.51 -33.07 4.75
C ALA A 185 -24.99 -32.80 4.80
N ASP A 186 -24.37 -32.50 3.66
CA ASP A 186 -22.93 -32.24 3.58
C ASP A 186 -22.57 -30.97 4.36
N LEU A 187 -23.37 -29.89 4.22
CA LEU A 187 -23.17 -28.65 4.97
C LEU A 187 -23.46 -28.82 6.46
N HIS A 188 -24.54 -29.53 6.81
CA HIS A 188 -24.93 -29.75 8.20
C HIS A 188 -23.86 -30.55 8.96
N ASP A 189 -23.39 -31.66 8.39
CA ASP A 189 -22.41 -32.56 9.01
C ASP A 189 -21.01 -31.92 9.14
N ASN A 190 -20.71 -30.94 8.28
CA ASN A 190 -19.43 -30.25 8.26
C ASN A 190 -19.49 -28.80 8.76
N LYS A 191 -20.62 -28.33 9.30
CA LYS A 191 -20.83 -26.93 9.72
C LYS A 191 -19.74 -26.40 10.65
N VAL A 192 -19.32 -27.19 11.63
CA VAL A 192 -18.29 -26.79 12.61
C VAL A 192 -16.95 -26.60 11.91
N HIS A 193 -16.60 -27.52 11.01
CA HIS A 193 -15.36 -27.42 10.24
C HIS A 193 -15.39 -26.23 9.28
N ILE A 194 -16.53 -25.96 8.64
CA ILE A 194 -16.74 -24.78 7.78
C ILE A 194 -16.55 -23.48 8.58
N LEU A 195 -17.14 -23.36 9.77
CA LEU A 195 -16.97 -22.18 10.63
C LEU A 195 -15.53 -21.98 11.07
N LEU A 196 -14.83 -23.06 11.47
CA LEU A 196 -13.41 -23.01 11.80
C LEU A 196 -12.54 -22.58 10.60
N LEU A 197 -12.87 -23.02 9.38
CA LEU A 197 -12.22 -22.57 8.16
C LEU A 197 -12.47 -21.07 7.91
N MET A 198 -13.69 -20.59 8.14
CA MET A 198 -14.03 -19.17 7.99
C MET A 198 -13.27 -18.29 9.00
N GLU A 199 -13.12 -18.75 10.25
CA GLU A 199 -12.30 -18.08 11.27
C GLU A 199 -10.81 -18.08 10.89
N GLN A 200 -10.27 -19.23 10.47
CA GLN A 200 -8.87 -19.37 10.05
C GLN A 200 -8.52 -18.46 8.86
N LEU A 201 -9.48 -18.24 7.96
CA LEU A 201 -9.37 -17.33 6.81
C LEU A 201 -9.66 -15.86 7.14
N ASN A 202 -9.95 -15.55 8.41
CA ASN A 202 -10.36 -14.22 8.88
C ASN A 202 -11.58 -13.64 8.13
N ILE A 203 -12.52 -14.50 7.75
CA ILE A 203 -13.81 -14.10 7.17
C ILE A 203 -14.78 -13.70 8.28
N ILE A 204 -14.77 -14.47 9.37
CA ILE A 204 -15.52 -14.20 10.60
C ILE A 204 -14.56 -14.25 11.79
N ALA A 205 -14.99 -13.70 12.93
CA ALA A 205 -14.24 -13.76 14.17
C ALA A 205 -15.17 -13.85 15.37
N LYS A 206 -14.87 -14.77 16.30
CA LYS A 206 -15.55 -14.84 17.58
C LYS A 206 -15.00 -13.75 18.52
N PRO A 207 -15.81 -12.81 19.00
CA PRO A 207 -15.32 -11.77 19.90
C PRO A 207 -15.19 -12.31 21.33
N THR A 208 -14.29 -11.71 22.09
CA THR A 208 -14.29 -11.78 23.55
C THR A 208 -14.85 -10.47 24.11
N LEU A 209 -15.62 -10.54 25.20
CA LEU A 209 -16.20 -9.36 25.86
C LEU A 209 -15.86 -9.40 27.35
N TYR A 210 -15.63 -8.23 27.96
CA TYR A 210 -15.59 -8.11 29.41
C TYR A 210 -17.02 -8.04 29.99
N ILE A 211 -17.25 -8.75 31.09
CA ILE A 211 -18.41 -8.51 31.98
C ILE A 211 -17.98 -7.46 33.01
N ASP A 212 -18.95 -6.70 33.53
CA ASP A 212 -18.82 -5.66 34.57
C ASP A 212 -17.55 -5.73 35.45
N ASP A 213 -16.90 -4.57 35.61
CA ASP A 213 -15.66 -4.33 36.38
C ASP A 213 -14.38 -5.02 35.83
N GLU A 214 -14.28 -5.18 34.50
CA GLU A 214 -13.04 -5.48 33.74
C GLU A 214 -12.23 -6.71 34.20
N SER A 215 -12.86 -7.63 34.93
CA SER A 215 -12.16 -8.75 35.58
C SER A 215 -12.46 -10.12 34.95
N ASP A 216 -13.66 -10.33 34.39
CA ASP A 216 -14.06 -11.62 33.79
C ASP A 216 -14.39 -11.51 32.29
N ILE A 217 -13.88 -12.45 31.50
CA ILE A 217 -14.11 -12.57 30.05
C ILE A 217 -15.32 -13.47 29.79
N LYS A 218 -16.34 -12.97 29.08
CA LYS A 218 -17.46 -13.76 28.57
C LYS A 218 -17.15 -14.31 27.19
N GLU A 219 -17.28 -15.62 27.06
CA GLU A 219 -17.39 -16.24 25.75
C GLU A 219 -18.81 -16.04 25.21
N VAL A 220 -18.93 -15.47 24.01
CA VAL A 220 -20.22 -15.29 23.35
C VAL A 220 -20.47 -16.38 22.30
N ASN A 221 -21.73 -16.67 22.02
CA ASN A 221 -22.12 -17.66 21.01
C ASN A 221 -22.54 -17.01 19.69
N TYR A 222 -21.70 -16.12 19.16
CA TYR A 222 -21.88 -15.52 17.83
C TYR A 222 -20.52 -15.09 17.27
N PHE A 223 -20.49 -14.83 15.97
CA PHE A 223 -19.31 -14.32 15.27
C PHE A 223 -19.60 -12.95 14.67
N PHE A 224 -18.59 -12.10 14.58
CA PHE A 224 -18.63 -10.94 13.71
C PHE A 224 -18.19 -11.31 12.30
N ALA A 225 -18.86 -10.75 11.30
CA ALA A 225 -18.48 -10.80 9.89
C ALA A 225 -18.14 -9.37 9.42
N PRO A 226 -16.86 -8.93 9.52
CA PRO A 226 -16.48 -7.54 9.26
C PRO A 226 -16.91 -6.98 7.91
N CYS A 227 -16.95 -7.81 6.87
CA CYS A 227 -17.36 -7.39 5.53
C CYS A 227 -18.86 -7.06 5.40
N MET A 228 -19.67 -7.43 6.39
CA MET A 228 -21.11 -7.18 6.44
C MET A 228 -21.46 -5.98 7.34
N LEU A 229 -20.47 -5.43 8.06
CA LEU A 229 -20.64 -4.20 8.84
C LEU A 229 -20.88 -3.03 7.90
N HIS A 230 -21.91 -2.24 8.17
CA HIS A 230 -22.29 -1.09 7.35
C HIS A 230 -22.58 0.17 8.16
N VAL A 231 -22.62 0.08 9.49
CA VAL A 231 -22.76 1.24 10.37
C VAL A 231 -21.45 2.01 10.37
N GLU A 232 -21.47 3.26 9.95
CA GLU A 232 -20.27 4.12 9.99
C GLU A 232 -19.92 4.51 11.44
N PRO A 233 -18.63 4.58 11.79
CA PRO A 233 -18.21 5.03 13.10
C PRO A 233 -18.53 6.51 13.32
N PRO A 234 -19.05 6.90 14.50
CA PRO A 234 -19.13 8.30 14.88
C PRO A 234 -17.74 8.96 14.88
N ARG A 235 -17.68 10.25 14.54
CA ARG A 235 -16.40 10.99 14.47
C ARG A 235 -15.64 10.94 15.80
N GLU A 236 -16.36 10.97 16.92
CA GLU A 236 -15.79 10.98 18.27
C GLU A 236 -15.13 9.63 18.64
N VAL A 237 -15.51 8.54 17.95
CA VAL A 237 -14.87 7.22 18.13
C VAL A 237 -13.50 7.19 17.45
N ILE A 238 -13.41 7.74 16.24
CA ILE A 238 -12.15 7.80 15.48
C ILE A 238 -11.24 8.90 16.04
N PHE A 239 -11.82 10.05 16.35
CA PHE A 239 -11.13 11.29 16.73
C PHE A 239 -11.63 11.80 18.09
N PRO A 240 -11.41 11.06 19.19
CA PRO A 240 -11.86 11.47 20.51
C PRO A 240 -11.22 12.80 20.93
N GLU A 241 -12.01 13.67 21.57
CA GLU A 241 -11.51 14.94 22.10
C GLU A 241 -10.62 14.71 23.34
N PRO A 242 -9.51 15.45 23.48
CA PRO A 242 -8.67 15.39 24.67
C PRO A 242 -9.46 15.78 25.92
N HIS A 243 -9.30 15.03 27.01
CA HIS A 243 -9.87 15.37 28.31
C HIS A 243 -8.97 14.86 29.45
N GLU A 244 -9.12 15.43 30.64
CA GLU A 244 -8.21 15.25 31.78
C GLU A 244 -8.01 13.80 32.25
N GLN A 245 -8.93 12.88 31.90
CA GLN A 245 -8.91 11.48 32.33
C GLN A 245 -8.45 10.51 31.23
N MET A 246 -7.92 11.02 30.11
CA MET A 246 -7.50 10.21 28.98
C MET A 246 -6.20 10.74 28.36
N ALA A 247 -5.21 9.84 28.25
CA ALA A 247 -3.99 10.09 27.50
C ALA A 247 -3.98 9.26 26.21
N SER A 248 -3.46 9.82 25.11
CA SER A 248 -3.38 9.14 23.81
C SER A 248 -1.94 9.02 23.34
N SER A 249 -1.66 7.96 22.59
CA SER A 249 -0.43 7.83 21.82
C SER A 249 -0.48 8.81 20.63
N SER A 250 0.66 9.03 19.98
CA SER A 250 0.66 9.48 18.58
C SER A 250 -0.11 8.47 17.71
N VAL A 251 -0.63 8.89 16.56
CA VAL A 251 -1.34 7.97 15.64
C VAL A 251 -0.34 7.37 14.67
N MET A 252 -0.18 6.06 14.72
CA MET A 252 0.60 5.31 13.73
C MET A 252 -0.29 5.01 12.52
N CYS A 253 0.27 5.17 11.33
CA CYS A 253 -0.42 5.00 10.07
C CYS A 253 0.34 4.04 9.15
N TYR A 254 -0.37 3.10 8.54
CA TYR A 254 0.14 2.31 7.43
C TYR A 254 -0.47 2.80 6.12
N VAL A 255 0.37 3.35 5.25
CA VAL A 255 -0.02 3.97 3.99
C VAL A 255 0.31 3.02 2.85
N PHE A 256 -0.70 2.55 2.11
CA PHE A 256 -0.48 1.58 1.02
C PHE A 256 0.07 2.26 -0.24
N THR A 257 1.19 1.74 -0.72
CA THR A 257 1.85 2.14 -1.98
C THR A 257 0.90 1.97 -3.16
N GLY A 258 0.92 2.91 -4.10
CA GLY A 258 -0.02 2.93 -5.23
C GLY A 258 -1.40 3.50 -4.89
N LYS A 259 -1.61 4.04 -3.68
CA LYS A 259 -2.86 4.70 -3.26
C LYS A 259 -4.09 3.81 -3.36
N PHE A 260 -3.92 2.52 -3.06
CA PHE A 260 -4.96 1.51 -3.17
C PHE A 260 -4.88 0.49 -2.03
N LEU A 261 -6.01 0.29 -1.34
CA LEU A 261 -6.19 -0.75 -0.33
C LEU A 261 -7.48 -1.53 -0.65
N PRO A 262 -7.40 -2.80 -1.07
CA PRO A 262 -8.59 -3.64 -1.20
C PRO A 262 -9.33 -3.77 0.13
N ALA A 263 -10.63 -3.48 0.14
CA ALA A 263 -11.48 -3.60 1.33
C ALA A 263 -11.36 -4.96 2.06
N PRO A 264 -11.25 -6.12 1.36
CA PRO A 264 -11.05 -7.41 2.03
C PRO A 264 -9.81 -7.50 2.92
N ILE A 265 -8.76 -6.72 2.65
CA ILE A 265 -7.55 -6.69 3.48
C ILE A 265 -7.89 -6.12 4.86
N PHE A 266 -8.58 -4.99 4.90
CA PHE A 266 -8.99 -4.40 6.17
C PHE A 266 -10.01 -5.25 6.90
N HIS A 267 -10.99 -5.84 6.21
CA HIS A 267 -11.98 -6.73 6.84
C HIS A 267 -11.32 -7.93 7.54
N ARG A 268 -10.31 -8.54 6.90
CA ARG A 268 -9.54 -9.65 7.48
C ARG A 268 -8.66 -9.21 8.65
N LEU A 269 -8.04 -8.03 8.55
CA LEU A 269 -7.33 -7.43 9.68
C LEU A 269 -8.27 -7.21 10.87
N LEU A 270 -9.45 -6.64 10.62
CA LEU A 270 -10.44 -6.38 11.67
C LEU A 270 -10.91 -7.67 12.34
N ALA A 271 -11.17 -8.74 11.57
CA ALA A 271 -11.46 -10.07 12.11
C ALA A 271 -10.33 -10.60 13.00
N ALA A 272 -9.07 -10.45 12.57
CA ALA A 272 -7.92 -10.87 13.39
C ALA A 272 -7.83 -10.07 14.70
N CYS A 273 -8.10 -8.76 14.68
CA CYS A 273 -8.16 -7.94 15.90
C CYS A 273 -9.29 -8.35 16.84
N ILE A 274 -10.48 -8.66 16.31
CA ILE A 274 -11.62 -9.16 17.10
C ILE A 274 -11.30 -10.47 17.82
N ALA A 275 -10.56 -11.37 17.16
CA ALA A 275 -10.14 -12.64 17.76
C ALA A 275 -9.00 -12.45 18.78
N GLN A 276 -8.20 -11.40 18.65
CA GLN A 276 -7.03 -11.15 19.49
C GLN A 276 -7.36 -10.39 20.78
N TRP A 277 -8.25 -9.41 20.72
CA TRP A 277 -8.54 -8.51 21.85
C TRP A 277 -10.04 -8.37 22.09
N PRO A 278 -10.47 -8.26 23.36
CA PRO A 278 -11.84 -7.97 23.68
C PRO A 278 -12.34 -6.67 23.05
N LEU A 279 -13.61 -6.62 22.66
CA LEU A 279 -14.20 -5.38 22.13
C LEU A 279 -14.41 -4.36 23.25
N ALA A 280 -14.12 -3.10 22.95
CA ALA A 280 -14.52 -2.01 23.82
C ALA A 280 -16.04 -1.86 23.79
N THR A 281 -16.63 -1.57 24.94
CA THR A 281 -18.06 -1.36 25.07
C THR A 281 -18.36 0.04 25.61
N LYS A 282 -19.51 0.59 25.21
CA LYS A 282 -20.05 1.85 25.75
C LYS A 282 -21.38 1.57 26.43
N LYS A 283 -21.47 1.91 27.72
CA LYS A 283 -22.74 1.87 28.46
C LYS A 283 -23.61 3.04 28.02
N MET A 284 -24.76 2.73 27.43
CA MET A 284 -25.86 3.67 27.20
C MET A 284 -26.91 3.48 28.31
N GLU A 285 -27.87 4.39 28.44
CA GLU A 285 -28.88 4.39 29.52
C GLU A 285 -29.61 3.03 29.73
N LYS A 286 -29.74 2.22 28.67
CA LYS A 286 -30.47 0.92 28.72
C LYS A 286 -29.74 -0.24 28.02
N THR A 287 -28.61 0.00 27.35
CA THR A 287 -27.93 -1.00 26.51
C THR A 287 -26.41 -0.86 26.60
N ILE A 288 -25.70 -1.94 26.32
CA ILE A 288 -24.24 -1.96 26.16
C ILE A 288 -23.96 -2.13 24.67
N GLU A 289 -23.28 -1.17 24.06
CA GLU A 289 -22.96 -1.20 22.63
C GLU A 289 -21.49 -1.52 22.40
N ASN A 290 -21.24 -2.55 21.59
CA ASN A 290 -19.91 -2.92 21.12
C ASN A 290 -19.40 -1.84 20.15
N GLN A 291 -18.16 -1.40 20.33
CA GLN A 291 -17.56 -0.36 19.50
C GLN A 291 -16.90 -0.95 18.24
N ILE A 292 -17.72 -1.51 17.35
CA ILE A 292 -17.31 -2.11 16.08
C ILE A 292 -18.18 -1.59 14.94
N PHE A 293 -17.56 -1.15 13.85
CA PHE A 293 -18.19 -0.38 12.79
C PHE A 293 -17.64 -0.78 11.41
N CYS A 294 -18.32 -0.34 10.35
CA CYS A 294 -17.78 -0.41 9.00
C CYS A 294 -16.49 0.41 8.94
N GLY A 295 -15.36 -0.27 8.77
CA GLY A 295 -14.07 0.40 8.64
C GLY A 295 -13.44 0.92 9.92
N CYS A 296 -13.95 0.54 11.09
CA CYS A 296 -13.37 0.91 12.37
C CYS A 296 -13.69 -0.12 13.46
N GLY A 297 -12.74 -0.38 14.36
CA GLY A 297 -12.94 -1.18 15.56
C GLY A 297 -12.19 -0.61 16.75
N VAL A 298 -12.81 -0.68 17.92
CA VAL A 298 -12.19 -0.30 19.19
C VAL A 298 -12.09 -1.52 20.10
N PHE A 299 -10.89 -1.78 20.59
CA PHE A 299 -10.53 -2.98 21.35
C PHE A 299 -9.98 -2.60 22.72
N GLN A 300 -10.39 -3.33 23.75
CA GLN A 300 -9.81 -3.24 25.08
C GLN A 300 -8.58 -4.16 25.13
N ILE A 301 -7.38 -3.59 25.16
CA ILE A 301 -6.12 -4.35 25.08
C ILE A 301 -5.70 -4.86 26.46
N ASP A 302 -5.92 -4.06 27.50
CA ASP A 302 -5.75 -4.40 28.91
C ASP A 302 -6.75 -3.59 29.76
N ASN A 303 -6.68 -3.64 31.10
CA ASN A 303 -7.61 -2.93 32.01
C ASN A 303 -7.51 -1.40 31.98
N SER A 304 -6.66 -0.82 31.13
CA SER A 304 -6.47 0.63 31.06
C SER A 304 -6.31 1.16 29.66
N HIS A 305 -6.03 0.31 28.67
CA HIS A 305 -5.73 0.72 27.31
C HIS A 305 -6.77 0.25 26.30
N LYS A 306 -7.12 1.16 25.38
CA LYS A 306 -7.97 0.88 24.22
C LYS A 306 -7.21 1.15 22.92
N LEU A 307 -7.28 0.21 21.98
CA LEU A 307 -6.84 0.38 20.60
C LEU A 307 -8.02 0.84 19.75
N THR A 308 -7.88 1.97 19.07
CA THR A 308 -8.75 2.35 17.96
C THR A 308 -8.02 2.06 16.64
N LEU A 309 -8.63 1.24 15.80
CA LEU A 309 -8.16 0.90 14.47
C LEU A 309 -9.19 1.37 13.44
N HIS A 310 -8.79 2.18 12.47
CA HIS A 310 -9.67 2.73 11.44
C HIS A 310 -8.99 2.73 10.07
N PHE A 311 -9.72 2.51 8.98
CA PHE A 311 -9.22 2.74 7.63
C PHE A 311 -9.96 3.86 6.89
N SER A 312 -9.20 4.66 6.16
CA SER A 312 -9.75 5.63 5.22
C SER A 312 -8.94 5.64 3.93
N GLY A 313 -9.64 5.44 2.80
CA GLY A 313 -9.03 5.34 1.47
C GLY A 313 -8.02 4.20 1.36
N TYR A 314 -6.73 4.53 1.49
CA TYR A 314 -5.60 3.61 1.38
C TYR A 314 -4.68 3.67 2.61
N ILE A 315 -5.20 4.15 3.74
CA ILE A 315 -4.46 4.36 4.98
C ILE A 315 -5.18 3.64 6.12
N ILE A 316 -4.41 2.94 6.95
CA ILE A 316 -4.88 2.35 8.21
C ILE A 316 -4.29 3.17 9.36
N PHE A 317 -5.15 3.69 10.23
CA PHE A 317 -4.83 4.51 11.40
C PHE A 317 -4.95 3.68 12.68
N MET A 318 -3.98 3.82 13.56
CA MET A 318 -3.87 3.09 14.83
C MET A 318 -3.57 4.07 15.95
N ARG A 319 -4.41 4.09 16.99
CA ARG A 319 -4.23 4.92 18.19
C ARG A 319 -4.45 4.07 19.43
N VAL A 320 -3.54 4.17 20.39
CA VAL A 320 -3.73 3.60 21.73
C VAL A 320 -4.09 4.72 22.70
N THR A 321 -5.18 4.56 23.42
CA THR A 321 -5.63 5.48 24.46
C THR A 321 -5.57 4.79 25.81
N ARG A 322 -5.25 5.53 26.87
CA ARG A 322 -5.25 5.06 28.25
C ARG A 322 -6.28 5.82 29.07
N GLN A 323 -7.11 5.09 29.83
CA GLN A 323 -8.14 5.66 30.71
C GLN A 323 -7.62 5.74 32.16
N GLY A 324 -7.85 6.87 32.86
CA GLY A 324 -7.61 7.02 34.31
C GLY A 324 -6.86 8.29 34.75
N ILE A 325 -6.94 8.59 36.06
CA ILE A 325 -6.58 9.88 36.70
C ILE A 325 -5.06 10.06 36.94
N LYS A 326 -4.26 8.98 36.92
CA LYS A 326 -2.82 9.07 37.22
C LYS A 326 -2.00 9.09 35.94
N ASP A 327 -1.44 10.28 35.70
CA ASP A 327 -0.44 10.69 34.69
C ASP A 327 0.57 9.58 34.34
N LYS A 328 0.16 8.69 33.44
CA LYS A 328 1.05 7.80 32.69
C LYS A 328 0.49 7.75 31.29
N THR A 329 1.29 8.15 30.32
CA THR A 329 1.00 8.00 28.90
C THR A 329 0.74 6.53 28.56
N PRO A 330 0.14 6.20 27.40
CA PRO A 330 0.02 4.82 26.97
C PRO A 330 1.35 4.06 27.03
N CYS A 331 1.28 2.78 27.42
CA CYS A 331 2.45 1.92 27.54
C CYS A 331 3.11 1.71 26.16
N SER A 332 4.38 2.13 26.02
CA SER A 332 5.15 2.00 24.78
C SER A 332 5.30 0.55 24.34
N LYS A 333 5.63 -0.35 25.28
CA LYS A 333 5.74 -1.79 24.99
C LYS A 333 4.44 -2.35 24.40
N LEU A 334 3.30 -1.96 24.94
CA LEU A 334 1.99 -2.37 24.44
C LEU A 334 1.72 -1.84 23.01
N CYS A 335 2.08 -0.60 22.75
CA CYS A 335 1.94 0.01 21.43
C CYS A 335 2.82 -0.69 20.38
N ILE A 336 4.06 -1.08 20.74
CA ILE A 336 4.95 -1.86 19.88
C ILE A 336 4.36 -3.25 19.60
N GLU A 337 3.87 -3.96 20.62
CA GLU A 337 3.22 -5.27 20.46
C GLU A 337 2.00 -5.19 19.51
N VAL A 338 1.19 -4.13 19.64
CA VAL A 338 0.07 -3.86 18.73
C VAL A 338 0.55 -3.61 17.30
N LYS A 339 1.56 -2.76 17.11
CA LYS A 339 2.14 -2.42 15.81
C LYS A 339 2.63 -3.68 15.10
N GLU A 340 3.40 -4.51 15.80
CA GLU A 340 3.95 -5.77 15.29
C GLU A 340 2.87 -6.80 14.96
N PHE A 341 1.84 -6.92 15.80
CA PHE A 341 0.70 -7.79 15.54
C PHE A 341 0.01 -7.37 14.23
N ILE A 342 -0.32 -6.09 14.07
CA ILE A 342 -1.04 -5.59 12.90
C ILE A 342 -0.19 -5.76 11.63
N ALA A 343 1.10 -5.43 11.68
CA ALA A 343 2.02 -5.63 10.55
C ALA A 343 2.08 -7.11 10.12
N ARG A 344 2.19 -8.02 11.09
CA ARG A 344 2.24 -9.47 10.84
C ARG A 344 0.96 -9.98 10.19
N VAL A 345 -0.20 -9.56 10.68
CA VAL A 345 -1.50 -9.92 10.10
C VAL A 345 -1.63 -9.37 8.68
N LEU A 346 -1.29 -8.09 8.45
CA LEU A 346 -1.34 -7.49 7.13
C LEU A 346 -0.45 -8.22 6.13
N ASN A 347 0.81 -8.51 6.50
CA ASN A 347 1.73 -9.25 5.63
C ASN A 347 1.19 -10.64 5.28
N LYS A 348 0.58 -11.35 6.26
CA LYS A 348 -0.07 -12.64 6.03
C LYS A 348 -1.27 -12.51 5.07
N VAL A 349 -2.15 -11.52 5.28
CA VAL A 349 -3.35 -11.30 4.46
C VAL A 349 -2.99 -10.88 3.04
N ILE A 350 -1.99 -10.01 2.87
CA ILE A 350 -1.46 -9.59 1.57
C ILE A 350 -0.85 -10.79 0.84
N GLY A 351 -0.09 -11.63 1.56
CA GLY A 351 0.49 -12.85 1.03
C GLY A 351 -0.55 -13.77 0.36
N TYR A 352 -1.71 -13.96 0.99
CA TYR A 352 -2.80 -14.75 0.41
C TYR A 352 -3.37 -14.22 -0.91
N LEU A 353 -3.22 -12.92 -1.18
CA LEU A 353 -3.76 -12.31 -2.39
C LEU A 353 -2.74 -12.32 -3.54
N GLY A 354 -1.50 -12.75 -3.31
CA GLY A 354 -0.45 -12.80 -4.33
C GLY A 354 -0.10 -11.44 -4.94
N HIS A 355 -0.49 -10.33 -4.30
CA HIS A 355 -0.28 -8.98 -4.81
C HIS A 355 1.02 -8.38 -4.27
N SER A 356 1.72 -7.60 -5.10
CA SER A 356 2.87 -6.77 -4.68
C SER A 356 2.42 -5.50 -3.92
N LEU A 357 1.41 -5.61 -3.06
CA LEU A 357 0.98 -4.51 -2.20
C LEU A 357 2.01 -4.31 -1.10
N LYS A 358 2.51 -3.08 -0.97
CA LYS A 358 3.40 -2.68 0.11
C LYS A 358 2.76 -1.53 0.86
N PHE A 359 3.05 -1.41 2.15
CA PHE A 359 2.68 -0.26 2.96
C PHE A 359 3.93 0.32 3.63
N GLU A 360 3.88 1.61 3.89
CA GLU A 360 4.94 2.38 4.54
C GLU A 360 4.42 2.94 5.86
N GLU A 361 5.32 3.18 6.82
CA GLU A 361 4.98 3.63 8.16
C GLU A 361 5.02 5.16 8.26
N PHE A 362 3.96 5.73 8.82
CA PHE A 362 3.82 7.17 9.02
C PHE A 362 3.29 7.46 10.43
N ILE A 363 3.61 8.63 10.95
CA ILE A 363 3.00 9.18 12.15
C ILE A 363 2.12 10.37 11.75
N GLN A 364 0.90 10.43 12.26
CA GLN A 364 0.07 11.62 12.11
C GLN A 364 0.56 12.75 13.03
N CYS A 365 0.60 13.95 12.48
CA CYS A 365 0.83 15.19 13.21
C CYS A 365 -0.05 15.27 14.47
N PRO A 366 0.53 15.41 15.68
CA PRO A 366 -0.22 15.42 16.93
C PRO A 366 -1.22 16.56 17.08
N GLU A 367 -0.96 17.71 16.44
CA GLU A 367 -1.87 18.87 16.45
C GLU A 367 -3.07 18.72 15.50
N TYR A 368 -3.15 17.60 14.76
CA TYR A 368 -4.25 17.35 13.83
C TYR A 368 -5.14 16.21 14.31
N ASN A 369 -6.45 16.49 14.36
CA ASN A 369 -7.48 15.51 14.72
C ASN A 369 -8.48 15.34 13.57
N GLY A 370 -8.10 14.53 12.57
CA GLY A 370 -8.91 14.25 11.39
C GLY A 370 -8.20 13.34 10.39
N GLU A 371 -8.69 13.30 9.14
CA GLU A 371 -8.11 12.52 8.05
C GLU A 371 -7.50 13.45 7.00
N SER A 372 -6.18 13.45 6.89
CA SER A 372 -5.47 14.20 5.86
C SER A 372 -4.14 13.53 5.57
N VAL A 373 -3.84 13.31 4.29
CA VAL A 373 -2.54 12.75 3.88
C VAL A 373 -1.40 13.73 4.18
N ASN A 374 -1.69 15.04 4.14
CA ASN A 374 -0.69 16.08 4.38
C ASN A 374 -0.29 16.17 5.86
N SER A 375 -1.09 15.60 6.78
CA SER A 375 -0.73 15.55 8.20
C SER A 375 0.13 14.34 8.56
N LEU A 376 0.47 13.49 7.59
CA LEU A 376 1.29 12.30 7.81
C LEU A 376 2.78 12.60 7.62
N ILE A 377 3.57 12.17 8.59
CA ILE A 377 5.02 12.34 8.62
C ILE A 377 5.63 10.95 8.44
N PRO A 378 6.42 10.71 7.38
CA PRO A 378 7.12 9.44 7.20
C PRO A 378 7.97 9.12 8.43
N VAL A 379 7.89 7.88 8.93
CA VAL A 379 8.69 7.45 10.09
C VAL A 379 10.18 7.60 9.83
N ASP A 380 10.64 7.36 8.59
CA ASP A 380 12.05 7.48 8.20
C ASP A 380 12.64 8.89 8.37
N LEU A 381 11.79 9.92 8.49
CA LEU A 381 12.21 11.30 8.78
C LEU A 381 12.35 11.59 10.28
N LEU A 382 11.72 10.78 11.14
CA LEU A 382 11.74 10.96 12.59
C LEU A 382 12.98 10.29 13.17
N LYS A 383 13.86 11.07 13.80
CA LYS A 383 15.08 10.58 14.46
C LYS A 383 15.07 10.89 15.95
N GLU A 384 15.62 9.99 16.76
CA GLU A 384 15.69 10.20 18.21
C GLU A 384 16.41 11.51 18.55
N ASN A 385 15.84 12.27 19.49
CA ASN A 385 16.32 13.56 19.97
C ASN A 385 16.38 14.67 18.91
N GLU A 386 15.75 14.48 17.74
CA GLU A 386 15.61 15.53 16.73
C GLU A 386 14.19 16.08 16.69
N GLU A 387 14.06 17.33 16.28
CA GLU A 387 12.78 17.92 15.92
C GLU A 387 12.59 17.87 14.40
N VAL A 388 11.39 17.48 13.98
CA VAL A 388 11.01 17.43 12.56
C VAL A 388 9.96 18.49 12.31
N HIS A 389 10.18 19.31 11.28
CA HIS A 389 9.18 20.27 10.83
C HIS A 389 8.00 19.53 10.21
N CYS A 390 6.79 19.82 10.69
CA CYS A 390 5.57 19.29 10.11
C CYS A 390 4.90 20.35 9.23
N ASP A 391 4.79 20.03 7.94
CA ASP A 391 4.23 20.94 6.94
C ASP A 391 2.76 21.25 7.14
N PHE A 392 2.04 20.40 7.87
CA PHE A 392 0.61 20.56 8.10
C PHE A 392 0.28 21.71 9.07
N HIS A 393 0.96 21.77 10.22
CA HIS A 393 0.72 22.78 11.25
C HIS A 393 1.79 23.88 11.29
N ASP A 394 2.72 23.84 10.33
CA ASP A 394 3.84 24.78 10.16
C ASP A 394 4.67 25.00 11.43
N ASN A 395 5.00 23.93 12.14
CA ASN A 395 5.72 23.96 13.41
C ASN A 395 6.56 22.69 13.62
N MET A 396 7.51 22.75 14.54
CA MET A 396 8.39 21.64 14.88
C MET A 396 7.67 20.61 15.76
N ILE A 397 7.97 19.34 15.53
CA ILE A 397 7.53 18.22 16.36
C ILE A 397 8.77 17.55 16.90
N GLU A 398 8.87 17.43 18.23
CA GLU A 398 9.91 16.60 18.85
C GLU A 398 9.66 15.12 18.50
N SER A 399 10.57 14.51 17.75
CA SER A 399 10.43 13.13 17.27
C SER A 399 10.26 12.16 18.44
N ASN A 400 10.98 12.37 19.54
CA ASN A 400 10.85 11.55 20.75
C ASN A 400 9.43 11.55 21.32
N LYS A 401 8.68 12.66 21.23
CA LYS A 401 7.31 12.72 21.76
C LYS A 401 6.37 11.78 21.00
N VAL A 402 6.65 11.51 19.73
CA VAL A 402 5.81 10.67 18.88
C VAL A 402 6.36 9.26 18.66
N LEU A 403 7.69 9.09 18.61
CA LEU A 403 8.35 7.80 18.43
C LEU A 403 8.29 6.94 19.69
N LYS A 404 8.38 7.54 20.88
CA LYS A 404 8.43 6.83 22.16
C LYS A 404 7.33 5.82 22.39
N PHE A 405 6.20 5.95 21.67
CA PHE A 405 5.09 5.01 21.77
C PHE A 405 5.31 3.77 20.91
N TRP A 406 5.72 3.94 19.66
CA TRP A 406 5.65 2.89 18.64
C TRP A 406 7.00 2.25 18.30
N PHE A 407 8.07 2.74 18.92
CA PHE A 407 9.44 2.31 18.70
C PHE A 407 10.16 2.22 20.04
N ASP A 408 11.07 1.25 20.16
CA ASP A 408 11.92 1.12 21.34
C ASP A 408 12.82 2.35 21.49
N GLY A 409 12.70 3.05 22.61
CA GLY A 409 13.73 4.00 23.05
C GLY A 409 14.72 3.27 23.95
N GLN A 410 16.02 3.43 23.75
CA GLN A 410 16.99 2.96 24.74
C GLN A 410 16.85 3.81 26.02
N GLU A 411 16.14 3.29 27.02
CA GLU A 411 16.04 3.94 28.33
C GLU A 411 17.40 3.96 29.04
N GLN A 412 17.79 5.16 29.48
CA GLN A 412 18.93 5.42 30.35
C GLN A 412 18.80 4.61 31.65
N SER A 413 19.73 3.69 31.90
CA SER A 413 20.04 3.19 33.24
C SER A 413 21.53 3.41 33.50
N GLY A 414 21.82 3.94 34.69
CA GLY A 414 23.13 4.46 35.08
C GLY A 414 24.26 3.43 35.10
N GLU A 415 25.47 3.97 34.94
CA GLU A 415 26.80 3.42 35.25
C GLU A 415 26.86 1.97 35.73
N SER A 416 27.38 1.09 34.87
CA SER A 416 28.55 0.28 35.22
C SER A 416 29.26 -0.19 33.94
N ASP A 417 30.58 -0.05 33.96
CA ASP A 417 31.53 -0.45 32.92
C ASP A 417 31.29 -1.90 32.41
N VAL A 418 31.53 -2.13 31.10
CA VAL A 418 32.43 -3.19 30.57
C VAL A 418 32.52 -3.12 29.02
N SER A 419 33.74 -2.84 28.56
CA SER A 419 34.43 -3.15 27.29
C SER A 419 33.69 -3.17 25.93
N SER A 420 33.98 -2.13 25.15
CA SER A 420 34.54 -2.14 23.78
C SER A 420 34.33 -3.35 22.84
N ALA A 421 33.56 -3.12 21.77
CA ALA A 421 33.92 -3.52 20.42
C ALA A 421 33.44 -2.42 19.43
N GLY A 422 34.37 -1.83 18.69
CA GLY A 422 34.13 -0.65 17.84
C GLY A 422 33.40 -0.95 16.52
N PRO A 423 32.98 0.11 15.79
CA PRO A 423 32.19 0.02 14.56
C PRO A 423 33.04 -0.41 13.35
N MET A 424 32.44 -1.21 12.47
CA MET A 424 33.00 -1.52 11.15
C MET A 424 32.86 -0.31 10.17
N PRO A 425 33.83 -0.08 9.27
CA PRO A 425 33.86 1.11 8.41
C PRO A 425 32.99 0.98 7.14
N SER A 426 32.35 2.10 6.78
CA SER A 426 31.61 2.33 5.53
C SER A 426 32.51 2.25 4.28
N ALA A 427 32.03 1.60 3.22
CA ALA A 427 32.74 1.45 1.94
C ALA A 427 32.90 2.80 1.18
N PRO A 428 33.96 2.97 0.35
CA PRO A 428 34.20 4.20 -0.41
C PRO A 428 33.24 4.38 -1.61
N ILE A 429 32.68 5.59 -1.75
CA ILE A 429 31.78 6.04 -2.84
C ILE A 429 32.45 5.89 -4.22
N SER A 430 31.80 5.23 -5.18
CA SER A 430 32.36 4.95 -6.50
C SER A 430 32.27 6.15 -7.47
N ASP A 431 33.06 6.13 -8.56
CA ASP A 431 33.01 7.19 -9.60
C ASP A 431 31.64 7.27 -10.30
N LYS A 432 30.87 6.17 -10.31
CA LYS A 432 29.49 6.15 -10.82
C LYS A 432 28.58 6.90 -9.86
N ASP A 433 28.69 6.63 -8.55
CA ASP A 433 27.88 7.27 -7.52
C ASP A 433 28.10 8.79 -7.46
N ARG A 434 29.34 9.25 -7.68
CA ARG A 434 29.65 10.69 -7.79
C ARG A 434 28.97 11.35 -8.98
N PHE A 435 29.05 10.72 -10.16
CA PHE A 435 28.35 11.20 -11.35
C PHE A 435 26.84 11.30 -11.09
N MET A 436 26.32 10.28 -10.43
CA MET A 436 24.92 10.12 -10.09
C MET A 436 24.39 11.20 -9.13
N CYS A 437 25.14 11.54 -8.08
CA CYS A 437 24.80 12.65 -7.17
C CYS A 437 24.72 13.99 -7.93
N ILE A 438 25.63 14.25 -8.88
CA ILE A 438 25.62 15.49 -9.67
C ILE A 438 24.43 15.53 -10.64
N ALA A 439 24.06 14.40 -11.24
CA ALA A 439 22.89 14.31 -12.12
C ALA A 439 21.59 14.60 -11.37
N TYR A 440 21.41 14.04 -10.17
CA TYR A 440 20.26 14.34 -9.30
C TYR A 440 20.23 15.81 -8.90
N LEU A 441 21.37 16.36 -8.46
CA LEU A 441 21.48 17.75 -8.05
C LEU A 441 21.09 18.73 -9.18
N LEU A 442 21.51 18.44 -10.42
CA LEU A 442 21.15 19.27 -11.57
C LEU A 442 19.69 19.10 -12.00
N ASN A 443 19.22 17.87 -12.14
CA ASN A 443 17.90 17.65 -12.76
C ASN A 443 16.77 17.83 -11.77
N ASP A 444 16.84 17.19 -10.60
CA ASP A 444 15.73 17.15 -9.66
C ASP A 444 15.74 18.41 -8.80
N VAL A 445 16.82 18.64 -8.05
CA VAL A 445 16.96 19.83 -7.20
C VAL A 445 16.98 21.10 -8.05
N GLY A 446 17.72 21.09 -9.16
CA GLY A 446 17.76 22.22 -10.08
C GLY A 446 16.42 22.56 -10.72
N SER A 447 15.64 21.56 -11.19
CA SER A 447 14.29 21.84 -11.71
C SER A 447 13.37 22.35 -10.61
N LYS A 448 13.44 21.80 -9.41
CA LYS A 448 12.66 22.22 -8.25
C LYS A 448 12.89 23.71 -7.92
N VAL A 449 14.15 24.13 -7.80
CA VAL A 449 14.52 25.54 -7.58
C VAL A 449 13.98 26.45 -8.68
N LEU A 450 14.18 26.08 -9.95
CA LEU A 450 13.76 26.89 -11.08
C LEU A 450 12.24 26.96 -11.25
N ARG A 451 11.49 25.91 -10.91
CA ARG A 451 10.02 25.93 -10.90
C ARG A 451 9.51 26.91 -9.85
N GLN A 452 10.03 26.85 -8.63
CA GLN A 452 9.62 27.75 -7.57
C GLN A 452 9.96 29.21 -7.93
N LEU A 453 11.16 29.45 -8.47
CA LEU A 453 11.55 30.78 -8.92
C LEU A 453 10.63 31.31 -10.03
N LEU A 454 10.22 30.45 -10.97
CA LEU A 454 9.33 30.85 -12.06
C LEU A 454 7.94 31.18 -11.52
N HIS A 455 7.44 30.34 -10.61
CA HIS A 455 6.18 30.56 -9.92
C HIS A 455 6.18 31.91 -9.19
N ASP A 456 7.19 32.17 -8.36
CA ASP A 456 7.27 33.39 -7.55
C ASP A 456 7.43 34.66 -8.39
N MET A 457 8.07 34.56 -9.56
CA MET A 457 8.21 35.72 -10.47
C MET A 457 6.96 36.00 -11.31
N VAL A 458 6.14 34.98 -11.62
CA VAL A 458 4.99 35.12 -12.51
C VAL A 458 3.70 35.37 -11.73
N THR A 459 3.44 34.55 -10.72
CA THR A 459 2.15 34.52 -10.00
C THR A 459 1.73 35.82 -9.31
N PRO A 460 2.63 36.73 -8.90
CA PRO A 460 2.20 38.04 -8.38
C PRO A 460 1.55 38.93 -9.44
N THR A 461 1.76 38.67 -10.73
CA THR A 461 1.30 39.53 -11.83
C THR A 461 0.18 38.93 -12.67
N CYS A 462 0.17 37.61 -12.87
CA CYS A 462 -0.84 36.87 -13.61
C CYS A 462 -0.68 35.36 -13.38
N THR A 463 -1.64 34.56 -13.85
CA THR A 463 -1.46 33.09 -13.86
C THR A 463 -0.43 32.66 -14.90
N LEU A 464 0.17 31.48 -14.74
CA LEU A 464 1.14 30.94 -15.70
C LEU A 464 0.54 30.81 -17.10
N ASP A 465 -0.70 30.33 -17.21
CA ASP A 465 -1.40 30.22 -18.50
C ASP A 465 -1.57 31.59 -19.18
N GLN A 466 -1.93 32.62 -18.40
CA GLN A 466 -2.04 33.99 -18.88
C GLN A 466 -0.67 34.54 -19.29
N HIS A 467 0.38 34.26 -18.52
CA HIS A 467 1.74 34.66 -18.83
C HIS A 467 2.23 34.05 -20.16
N PHE A 468 1.97 32.76 -20.37
CA PHE A 468 2.32 32.06 -21.61
C PHE A 468 1.45 32.51 -22.79
N ALA A 469 0.15 32.75 -22.58
CA ALA A 469 -0.73 33.32 -23.60
C ALA A 469 -0.24 34.72 -24.03
N ASN A 470 0.13 35.57 -23.08
CA ASN A 470 0.67 36.91 -23.33
C ASN A 470 2.01 36.88 -24.10
N ASN A 471 2.78 35.80 -23.95
CA ASN A 471 4.05 35.59 -24.65
C ASN A 471 3.96 34.60 -25.83
N ARG A 472 2.76 34.20 -26.26
CA ARG A 472 2.55 33.12 -27.25
C ARG A 472 3.34 33.29 -28.53
N ARG A 473 3.38 34.52 -29.08
CA ARG A 473 4.16 34.84 -30.29
C ARG A 473 5.67 34.56 -30.15
N LYS A 474 6.24 34.77 -28.95
CA LYS A 474 7.65 34.46 -28.67
C LYS A 474 7.85 32.95 -28.54
N ILE A 475 6.95 32.28 -27.83
CA ILE A 475 6.99 30.81 -27.64
C ILE A 475 6.92 30.09 -29.00
N ASP A 476 6.00 30.49 -29.89
CA ASP A 476 5.90 29.92 -31.24
C ASP A 476 7.19 30.14 -32.06
N LYS A 477 7.89 31.27 -31.85
CA LYS A 477 9.18 31.54 -32.47
C LYS A 477 10.29 30.64 -31.93
N LEU A 478 10.28 30.31 -30.64
CA LEU A 478 11.23 29.38 -30.03
C LEU A 478 11.03 27.95 -30.53
N LEU A 479 9.78 27.53 -30.73
CA LEU A 479 9.44 26.26 -31.37
C LEU A 479 9.96 26.20 -32.81
N LYS A 480 9.72 27.25 -33.61
CA LYS A 480 10.25 27.34 -34.99
C LYS A 480 11.78 27.32 -35.05
N LYS A 481 12.45 27.89 -34.04
CA LYS A 481 13.91 27.88 -33.90
C LYS A 481 14.47 26.59 -33.29
N LYS A 482 13.61 25.61 -32.97
CA LYS A 482 13.98 24.34 -32.29
C LYS A 482 14.67 24.56 -30.93
N VAL A 483 14.40 25.69 -30.28
CA VAL A 483 14.81 25.93 -28.88
C VAL A 483 13.85 25.20 -27.93
N LEU A 484 12.58 25.10 -28.31
CA LEU A 484 11.58 24.23 -27.70
C LEU A 484 11.19 23.13 -28.69
N ASN A 485 10.74 21.99 -28.17
CA ASN A 485 10.21 20.88 -28.97
C ASN A 485 8.68 20.72 -28.77
N ALA A 486 8.06 19.84 -29.56
CA ALA A 486 6.61 19.61 -29.52
C ALA A 486 6.12 19.08 -28.15
N SER A 487 6.88 18.19 -27.52
CA SER A 487 6.53 17.67 -26.18
C SER A 487 6.56 18.77 -25.11
N GLN A 488 7.53 19.67 -25.17
CA GLN A 488 7.58 20.84 -24.28
C GLN A 488 6.43 21.82 -24.54
N MET A 489 5.96 21.91 -25.79
CA MET A 489 4.78 22.72 -26.12
C MET A 489 3.50 22.14 -25.52
N ASP A 490 3.34 20.81 -25.54
CA ASP A 490 2.18 20.14 -24.97
C ASP A 490 2.16 20.24 -23.43
N ILE A 491 3.34 20.32 -22.78
CA ILE A 491 3.47 20.61 -21.34
C ILE A 491 3.07 22.06 -21.02
N MET A 492 3.37 23.02 -21.91
CA MET A 492 3.03 24.44 -21.73
C MET A 492 1.61 24.80 -22.14
N PHE A 493 1.03 24.04 -23.05
CA PHE A 493 -0.34 24.22 -23.53
C PHE A 493 -1.00 22.86 -23.63
N PRO A 494 -1.45 22.30 -22.49
CA PRO A 494 -2.07 20.98 -22.47
C PRO A 494 -3.22 20.89 -23.49
N PRO A 495 -3.24 19.87 -24.37
CA PRO A 495 -4.25 19.76 -25.42
C PRO A 495 -5.67 19.59 -24.87
N ASN A 496 -5.80 19.15 -23.61
CA ASN A 496 -7.08 19.02 -22.91
C ASN A 496 -7.61 20.34 -22.33
N GLY A 497 -6.80 21.42 -22.38
CA GLY A 497 -7.15 22.72 -21.80
C GLY A 497 -6.95 22.80 -20.29
N ASP A 498 -6.31 21.79 -19.68
CA ASP A 498 -5.99 21.80 -18.25
C ASP A 498 -5.02 22.95 -17.92
N PRO A 499 -5.14 23.58 -16.74
CA PRO A 499 -4.21 24.62 -16.30
C PRO A 499 -2.79 24.08 -16.22
N THR A 500 -1.82 24.90 -16.62
CA THR A 500 -0.43 24.49 -16.64
C THR A 500 0.11 24.22 -15.23
N ASN A 501 0.59 23.01 -14.98
CA ASN A 501 1.31 22.64 -13.76
C ASN A 501 2.82 22.60 -14.01
N LEU A 502 3.61 23.18 -13.11
CA LEU A 502 5.07 23.23 -13.22
C LEU A 502 5.76 21.90 -12.89
N THR A 503 5.06 20.89 -12.35
CA THR A 503 5.66 19.60 -11.94
C THR A 503 6.43 18.88 -13.05
N ASP A 504 6.00 19.05 -14.31
CA ASP A 504 6.58 18.35 -15.46
C ASP A 504 7.64 19.18 -16.20
N TYR A 505 7.96 20.38 -15.68
CA TYR A 505 8.93 21.28 -16.32
C TYR A 505 10.34 20.86 -15.94
N ASP A 506 11.07 20.24 -16.86
CA ASP A 506 12.48 19.89 -16.63
C ASP A 506 13.40 21.12 -16.67
N ILE A 507 14.64 20.94 -16.19
CA ILE A 507 15.66 22.00 -16.15
C ILE A 507 15.96 22.58 -17.54
N THR A 508 15.73 21.82 -18.61
CA THR A 508 15.96 22.27 -19.99
C THR A 508 14.88 23.24 -20.46
N LEU A 509 13.62 22.89 -20.22
CA LEU A 509 12.48 23.75 -20.48
C LEU A 509 12.58 25.01 -19.63
N LEU A 510 12.80 24.89 -18.32
CA LEU A 510 12.91 26.02 -17.40
C LEU A 510 14.03 26.98 -17.83
N SER A 511 15.21 26.46 -18.15
CA SER A 511 16.32 27.28 -18.65
C SER A 511 15.97 28.01 -19.95
N ALA A 512 15.18 27.42 -20.85
CA ALA A 512 14.73 28.05 -22.07
C ALA A 512 13.71 29.17 -21.79
N LEU A 513 12.79 28.96 -20.84
CA LEU A 513 11.78 29.94 -20.45
C LEU A 513 12.41 31.17 -19.80
N PHE A 514 13.30 30.97 -18.82
CA PHE A 514 13.99 32.07 -18.14
C PHE A 514 14.83 32.93 -19.10
N ASN A 515 15.48 32.31 -20.09
CA ASN A 515 16.31 33.04 -21.05
C ASN A 515 15.52 33.84 -22.09
N ASN A 516 14.29 33.46 -22.42
CA ASN A 516 13.59 34.00 -23.59
C ASN A 516 12.24 34.66 -23.28
N ILE A 517 11.59 34.26 -22.19
CA ILE A 517 10.19 34.61 -21.88
C ILE A 517 10.08 35.39 -20.56
N MET A 518 11.13 35.41 -19.73
CA MET A 518 11.18 36.18 -18.48
C MET A 518 11.93 37.52 -18.65
N PRO A 519 11.22 38.65 -18.90
CA PRO A 519 11.85 39.96 -19.09
C PRO A 519 12.32 40.61 -17.79
N SER A 520 11.70 40.30 -16.65
CA SER A 520 11.99 40.85 -15.32
C SER A 520 13.14 40.15 -14.58
N LEU A 521 13.75 39.14 -15.19
CA LEU A 521 14.87 38.42 -14.59
C LEU A 521 16.14 39.30 -14.60
N GLY A 522 16.69 39.54 -13.41
CA GLY A 522 17.91 40.33 -13.22
C GLY A 522 19.14 39.69 -13.88
N ILE A 523 20.20 40.50 -14.02
CA ILE A 523 21.45 40.07 -14.70
C ILE A 523 22.10 38.93 -13.91
N GLN A 524 22.09 39.01 -12.58
CA GLN A 524 22.69 38.02 -11.69
C GLN A 524 22.00 36.64 -11.82
N GLU A 525 20.67 36.61 -11.82
CA GLU A 525 19.89 35.37 -11.96
C GLU A 525 20.07 34.75 -13.34
N LYS A 526 20.19 35.58 -14.39
CA LYS A 526 20.52 35.11 -15.75
C LYS A 526 21.88 34.42 -15.79
N ASP A 527 22.88 34.98 -15.12
CA ASP A 527 24.22 34.40 -15.08
C ASP A 527 24.24 33.08 -14.28
N LEU A 528 23.49 33.00 -13.18
CA LEU A 528 23.35 31.77 -12.38
C LEU A 528 22.63 30.65 -13.16
N ILE A 529 21.52 30.96 -13.85
CA ILE A 529 20.80 29.99 -14.68
C ILE A 529 21.66 29.56 -15.88
N LYS A 530 22.47 30.47 -16.43
CA LYS A 530 23.45 30.15 -17.47
C LYS A 530 24.52 29.19 -16.94
N SER A 531 25.02 29.38 -15.71
CA SER A 531 25.96 28.46 -15.06
C SER A 531 25.38 27.05 -14.89
N LEU A 532 24.12 26.92 -14.44
CA LEU A 532 23.45 25.61 -14.36
C LEU A 532 23.38 24.90 -15.73
N ARG A 533 23.07 25.67 -16.78
CA ARG A 533 23.02 25.14 -18.15
C ARG A 533 24.39 24.71 -18.65
N GLU A 534 25.44 25.46 -18.34
CA GLU A 534 26.83 25.11 -18.69
C GLU A 534 27.30 23.86 -17.95
N ASN A 535 27.00 23.74 -16.66
CA ASN A 535 27.26 22.53 -15.87
C ASN A 535 26.53 21.31 -16.40
N ARG A 536 25.25 21.45 -16.77
CA ARG A 536 24.47 20.39 -17.42
C ARG A 536 25.08 19.99 -18.77
N ASN A 537 25.47 20.96 -19.60
CA ASN A 537 26.10 20.68 -20.89
C ASN A 537 27.49 20.03 -20.71
N LYS A 538 28.23 20.37 -19.66
CA LYS A 538 29.50 19.73 -19.31
C LYS A 538 29.28 18.29 -18.84
N LEU A 539 28.24 18.05 -18.04
CA LEU A 539 27.88 16.72 -17.54
C LEU A 539 27.46 15.77 -18.67
N TYR A 540 26.59 16.21 -19.59
CA TYR A 540 26.00 15.35 -20.63
C TYR A 540 26.59 15.52 -22.03
N GLY A 541 27.08 16.70 -22.39
CA GLY A 541 27.46 17.05 -23.77
C GLY A 541 28.86 16.59 -24.18
N HIS A 542 29.74 16.26 -23.24
CA HIS A 542 31.14 15.86 -23.52
C HIS A 542 31.56 14.54 -22.86
N THR A 543 30.64 13.87 -22.16
CA THR A 543 30.95 12.72 -21.31
C THR A 543 30.63 11.41 -22.05
N LYS A 544 31.66 10.62 -22.37
CA LYS A 544 31.53 9.30 -23.03
C LYS A 544 31.25 8.14 -22.06
N SER A 545 31.26 8.41 -20.75
CA SER A 545 31.05 7.40 -19.70
C SER A 545 30.51 8.05 -18.42
N CYS A 546 29.53 7.43 -17.76
CA CYS A 546 28.92 7.88 -16.50
C CYS A 546 29.86 7.68 -15.27
N LYS A 547 31.09 8.20 -15.35
CA LYS A 547 32.13 8.12 -14.33
C LYS A 547 32.69 9.50 -14.07
N MET A 548 32.76 9.88 -12.79
CA MET A 548 33.29 11.17 -12.36
C MET A 548 34.30 10.97 -11.22
N ASN A 549 35.51 11.49 -11.39
CA ASN A 549 36.53 11.42 -10.34
C ASN A 549 36.20 12.39 -9.19
N ALA A 550 36.86 12.20 -8.04
CA ALA A 550 36.60 12.98 -6.83
C ALA A 550 36.85 14.51 -7.00
N SER A 551 37.85 14.89 -7.79
CA SER A 551 38.22 16.29 -8.00
C SER A 551 37.18 17.03 -8.84
N ASP A 552 36.74 16.41 -9.93
CA ASP A 552 35.67 16.92 -10.79
C ASP A 552 34.34 16.94 -10.06
N PHE A 553 34.06 15.92 -9.25
CA PHE A 553 32.88 15.87 -8.38
C PHE A 553 32.85 17.05 -7.42
N GLN A 554 33.92 17.28 -6.65
CA GLN A 554 33.93 18.36 -5.66
C GLN A 554 33.80 19.75 -6.32
N THR A 555 34.43 19.92 -7.49
CA THR A 555 34.37 21.18 -8.25
C THR A 555 32.95 21.43 -8.77
N CYS A 556 32.35 20.45 -9.47
CA CYS A 556 30.98 20.56 -9.98
C CYS A 556 29.95 20.68 -8.84
N TRP A 557 30.12 19.90 -7.78
CA TRP A 557 29.26 19.93 -6.60
C TRP A 557 29.23 21.33 -5.99
N SER A 558 30.40 21.92 -5.74
CA SER A 558 30.52 23.26 -5.16
C SER A 558 29.88 24.33 -6.05
N ASP A 559 30.11 24.27 -7.37
CA ASP A 559 29.58 25.26 -8.31
C ASP A 559 28.05 25.17 -8.42
N ILE A 560 27.51 23.96 -8.57
CA ILE A 560 26.06 23.73 -8.70
C ILE A 560 25.36 24.03 -7.38
N SER A 561 25.84 23.51 -6.24
CA SER A 561 25.20 23.74 -4.94
C SER A 561 25.17 25.21 -4.55
N SER A 562 26.28 25.94 -4.73
CA SER A 562 26.32 27.38 -4.45
C SER A 562 25.38 28.17 -5.37
N THR A 563 25.30 27.79 -6.65
CA THR A 563 24.36 28.38 -7.61
C THR A 563 22.91 28.14 -7.20
N LEU A 564 22.56 26.91 -6.81
CA LEU A 564 21.20 26.55 -6.38
C LEU A 564 20.81 27.22 -5.06
N ILE A 565 21.72 27.33 -4.11
CA ILE A 565 21.48 28.07 -2.86
C ILE A 565 21.27 29.56 -3.15
N THR A 566 22.06 30.14 -4.05
CA THR A 566 21.92 31.56 -4.40
C THR A 566 20.60 31.84 -5.13
N LEU A 567 20.18 30.93 -6.02
CA LEU A 567 18.89 31.03 -6.71
C LEU A 567 17.71 30.79 -5.76
N SER A 568 17.81 29.82 -4.85
CA SER A 568 16.75 29.56 -3.87
C SER A 568 16.56 30.76 -2.93
N GLN A 569 17.62 31.52 -2.63
CA GLN A 569 17.52 32.76 -1.85
C GLN A 569 16.64 33.84 -2.51
N GLN A 570 16.48 33.80 -3.84
CA GLN A 570 15.59 34.71 -4.57
C GLN A 570 14.12 34.27 -4.56
N CYS A 571 13.83 33.02 -4.16
CA CYS A 571 12.46 32.57 -3.93
C CYS A 571 11.88 33.23 -2.67
N GLY A 572 10.58 33.50 -2.66
CA GLY A 572 9.91 34.20 -1.55
C GLY A 572 9.82 33.37 -0.26
N ASP A 573 10.01 32.06 -0.36
CA ASP A 573 9.78 31.11 0.71
C ASP A 573 11.08 30.72 1.45
N THR A 574 11.14 31.04 2.75
CA THR A 574 12.26 30.69 3.64
C THR A 574 12.31 29.19 3.92
N LYS A 575 11.16 28.50 3.91
CA LYS A 575 11.06 27.05 4.09
C LYS A 575 11.65 26.31 2.90
N PHE A 576 11.34 26.77 1.68
CA PHE A 576 11.94 26.27 0.44
C PHE A 576 13.48 26.43 0.40
N LYS A 577 14.02 27.56 0.87
CA LYS A 577 15.48 27.78 0.95
C LYS A 577 16.18 26.74 1.83
N ASN A 578 15.58 26.44 2.97
CA ASN A 578 16.10 25.48 3.94
C ASN A 578 15.98 24.05 3.42
N GLU A 579 14.86 23.71 2.79
CA GLU A 579 14.63 22.42 2.11
C GLU A 579 15.74 22.14 1.08
N ILE A 580 16.02 23.09 0.19
CA ILE A 580 17.07 22.95 -0.83
C ILE A 580 18.46 22.81 -0.20
N SER A 581 18.75 23.58 0.85
CA SER A 581 20.04 23.49 1.54
C SER A 581 20.25 22.14 2.24
N VAL A 582 19.19 21.56 2.80
CA VAL A 582 19.21 20.22 3.44
C VAL A 582 19.32 19.13 2.39
N GLU A 583 18.53 19.20 1.32
CA GLU A 583 18.54 18.23 0.22
C GLU A 583 19.91 18.16 -0.48
N ILE A 584 20.57 19.32 -0.69
CA ILE A 584 21.96 19.38 -1.14
C ILE A 584 22.88 18.65 -0.15
N LYS A 585 22.83 18.98 1.14
CA LYS A 585 23.73 18.37 2.15
C LYS A 585 23.60 16.84 2.24
N GLN A 586 22.37 16.33 2.19
CA GLN A 586 22.09 14.89 2.23
C GLN A 586 22.62 14.16 0.98
N THR A 587 22.56 14.82 -0.17
CA THR A 587 23.02 14.25 -1.45
C THR A 587 24.56 14.18 -1.55
N GLN A 588 25.31 15.03 -0.82
CA GLN A 588 26.78 15.06 -0.84
C GLN A 588 27.43 13.86 -0.11
N VAL A 589 26.74 13.26 0.86
CA VAL A 589 27.22 12.12 1.65
C VAL A 589 26.17 11.00 1.62
N PRO A 590 26.11 10.23 0.52
CA PRO A 590 25.05 9.25 0.35
C PRO A 590 25.25 8.04 1.27
N ASP A 591 24.22 7.73 2.06
CA ASP A 591 24.02 6.41 2.67
C ASP A 591 23.55 5.40 1.60
N VAL A 592 23.71 4.11 1.88
CA VAL A 592 23.38 2.95 1.03
C VAL A 592 21.93 3.00 0.51
N SER A 593 21.00 3.53 1.31
CA SER A 593 19.59 3.75 0.91
C SER A 593 19.45 4.81 -0.20
N TYR A 594 20.22 5.89 -0.12
CA TYR A 594 20.19 6.99 -1.09
C TYR A 594 20.84 6.58 -2.42
N LEU A 595 21.91 5.78 -2.36
CA LEU A 595 22.51 5.16 -3.55
C LEU A 595 21.53 4.24 -4.29
N SER A 596 20.68 3.51 -3.56
CA SER A 596 19.64 2.64 -4.14
C SER A 596 18.55 3.42 -4.90
N MET A 597 18.08 4.53 -4.33
CA MET A 597 17.13 5.44 -5.00
C MET A 597 17.74 6.01 -6.29
N ILE A 598 18.99 6.47 -6.20
CA ILE A 598 19.70 7.05 -7.32
C ILE A 598 20.00 6.01 -8.43
N HIS A 599 20.37 4.78 -8.07
CA HIS A 599 20.52 3.66 -9.03
C HIS A 599 19.21 3.27 -9.71
N THR A 600 18.09 3.32 -8.97
CA THR A 600 16.75 3.04 -9.51
C THR A 600 16.32 4.11 -10.51
N LEU A 601 16.61 5.38 -10.23
CA LEU A 601 16.38 6.50 -11.14
C LEU A 601 17.25 6.42 -12.39
N TYR A 602 18.52 6.02 -12.28
CA TYR A 602 19.39 5.87 -13.45
C TYR A 602 19.04 4.69 -14.32
N SER A 603 18.60 3.58 -13.73
CA SER A 603 18.03 2.46 -14.48
C SER A 603 16.83 2.92 -15.32
N ARG A 604 16.15 3.99 -14.90
CA ARG A 604 15.04 4.62 -15.62
C ARG A 604 15.53 5.57 -16.71
N ILE A 605 16.63 6.32 -16.48
CA ILE A 605 17.25 7.21 -17.48
C ILE A 605 17.98 6.42 -18.58
N GLU A 606 18.75 5.39 -18.27
CA GLU A 606 19.38 4.49 -19.26
C GLU A 606 18.32 3.84 -20.17
N ARG A 607 17.15 3.47 -19.61
CA ARG A 607 16.00 2.99 -20.39
C ARG A 607 15.40 4.05 -21.31
N LEU A 608 15.45 5.32 -20.94
CA LEU A 608 14.96 6.45 -21.74
C LEU A 608 15.97 6.93 -22.79
N GLU A 609 17.28 6.79 -22.54
CA GLU A 609 18.33 7.09 -23.52
C GLU A 609 18.51 5.97 -24.54
N SER A 610 18.37 4.71 -24.12
CA SER A 610 18.35 3.55 -25.01
C SER A 610 17.17 3.59 -26.00
N SER A 611 16.04 4.19 -25.60
CA SER A 611 14.88 4.39 -26.49
C SER A 611 15.04 5.58 -27.45
N LYS A 612 15.95 6.52 -27.15
CA LYS A 612 16.34 7.62 -28.06
C LYS A 612 17.43 7.21 -29.05
N ALA A 613 18.33 6.31 -28.68
CA ALA A 613 19.35 5.79 -29.58
C ALA A 613 18.74 4.91 -30.69
N SER A 614 17.75 4.09 -30.35
CA SER A 614 17.02 3.22 -31.29
C SER A 614 16.06 3.97 -32.23
N THR A 615 15.92 5.29 -32.09
CA THR A 615 15.16 6.17 -32.98
C THR A 615 16.03 7.13 -33.79
N SER A 616 17.37 6.97 -33.74
CA SER A 616 18.34 7.71 -34.56
C SER A 616 19.12 6.85 -35.57
N GLU A 617 18.92 5.53 -35.53
CA GLU A 617 19.16 4.63 -36.65
C GLU A 617 17.79 4.16 -37.15
N THR A 618 17.50 4.35 -38.43
CA THR A 618 16.20 4.59 -39.11
C THR A 618 15.90 6.08 -39.31
#